data_AF-A0A352B205-F1
#
_entry.id   AF-A0A352B205-F1
#
_cell.length_a   1.000
_cell.length_b   1.000
_cell.length_c   1.000
_cell.angle_alpha   90.00
_cell.angle_beta   90.00
_cell.angle_gamma   90.00
#
_symmetry.space_group_name_H-M   'P 1'
#
loop_
_entity.id
_entity.type
_entity.pdbx_description
1 polymer ?
#
loop_
_entity_poly.entity_id
_entity_poly.type
_entity_poly.pdbx_seq_one_letter_code
_entity_poly.pdbx_strand_id
1 'polypeptide(L)'
;LSLVMFYYTPLFRWATEDHLGHQWMLIHFLITGYLFVQSLMGVDPQPHTTGYPVKLMLLIGTMAFHAFFGLGLMNEKSLLLANWFGAMGRTWGDDPLTDQAVGGAFAWGVGEIPTIVIALIVVTQWSRSDDRERKRLDRASDRTGNKDLEDYNQMLQQLSDTKDQRR
;
A
#
# COMPACT_ATOMS: atom_id res chain seq x y z
N LEU A 1 -8.90 1.36 5.72
CA LEU A 1 -10.08 1.98 6.39
C LEU A 1 -11.30 2.12 5.48
N SER A 2 -11.15 2.63 4.24
CA SER A 2 -12.27 2.77 3.28
C SER A 2 -13.15 1.52 3.12
N LEU A 3 -12.54 0.34 2.92
CA LEU A 3 -13.28 -0.92 2.77
C LEU A 3 -14.14 -1.26 3.99
N VAL A 4 -13.55 -1.22 5.18
CA VAL A 4 -14.27 -1.53 6.42
C VAL A 4 -15.42 -0.55 6.64
N MET A 5 -15.18 0.76 6.47
CA MET A 5 -16.25 1.75 6.59
C MET A 5 -17.36 1.51 5.56
N PHE A 6 -17.02 1.19 4.32
CA PHE A 6 -18.03 0.92 3.30
C PHE A 6 -18.89 -0.29 3.67
N TYR A 7 -18.27 -1.44 3.94
CA TYR A 7 -18.95 -2.72 4.16
C TYR A 7 -19.71 -2.82 5.49
N TYR A 8 -19.26 -2.14 6.54
CA TYR A 8 -19.85 -2.25 7.89
C TYR A 8 -20.69 -1.02 8.31
N THR A 9 -21.05 -0.16 7.36
CA THR A 9 -21.98 0.96 7.58
C THR A 9 -23.17 0.88 6.63
N PRO A 10 -24.20 1.74 6.77
CA PRO A 10 -25.32 1.78 5.83
C PRO A 10 -24.93 2.07 4.36
N LEU A 11 -23.69 2.51 4.10
CA LEU A 11 -23.18 2.74 2.75
C LEU A 11 -23.27 1.49 1.87
N PHE A 12 -22.95 0.31 2.41
CA PHE A 12 -23.04 -0.93 1.65
C PHE A 12 -24.48 -1.21 1.21
N ARG A 13 -25.45 -1.11 2.13
CA ARG A 13 -26.88 -1.26 1.81
C ARG A 13 -27.30 -0.30 0.70
N TRP A 14 -26.98 0.98 0.87
CA TRP A 14 -27.35 2.01 -0.09
C TRP A 14 -26.76 1.75 -1.47
N ALA A 15 -25.50 1.35 -1.55
CA ALA A 15 -24.84 1.01 -2.81
C ALA A 15 -25.34 -0.28 -3.46
N THR A 16 -25.93 -1.19 -2.69
CA THR A 16 -26.54 -2.43 -3.19
C THR A 16 -27.98 -2.20 -3.69
N GLU A 17 -28.76 -1.37 -3.00
CA GLU A 17 -30.19 -1.16 -3.29
C GLU A 17 -30.46 -0.03 -4.28
N ASP A 18 -29.58 0.97 -4.38
CA ASP A 18 -29.78 2.18 -5.18
C ASP A 18 -28.70 2.35 -6.26
N HIS A 19 -29.11 2.72 -7.48
CA HIS A 19 -28.19 2.92 -8.59
C HIS A 19 -27.21 4.07 -8.36
N LEU A 20 -27.64 5.17 -7.75
CA LEU A 20 -26.76 6.29 -7.40
C LEU A 20 -25.75 5.87 -6.34
N GLY A 21 -26.18 5.06 -5.36
CA GLY A 21 -25.27 4.45 -4.39
C GLY A 21 -24.22 3.58 -5.05
N HIS A 22 -24.61 2.78 -6.03
CA HIS A 22 -23.70 1.94 -6.80
C HIS A 22 -22.67 2.77 -7.58
N GLN A 23 -23.10 3.82 -8.28
CA GLN A 23 -22.17 4.72 -8.99
C GLN A 23 -21.23 5.45 -8.03
N TRP A 24 -21.74 5.89 -6.88
CA TRP A 24 -20.93 6.53 -5.85
C TRP A 24 -19.84 5.58 -5.34
N MET A 25 -20.17 4.31 -5.08
CA MET A 25 -19.20 3.29 -4.68
C MET A 25 -18.07 3.17 -5.71
N LEU A 26 -18.41 3.06 -7.01
CA LEU A 26 -17.41 2.96 -8.08
C LEU A 26 -16.50 4.18 -8.11
N ILE A 27 -17.07 5.38 -8.08
CA ILE A 27 -16.32 6.65 -8.10
C ILE A 27 -15.39 6.73 -6.88
N HIS A 28 -15.91 6.43 -5.69
CA HIS A 28 -15.16 6.49 -4.44
C HIS A 28 -13.93 5.56 -4.46
N PHE A 29 -14.13 4.29 -4.81
CA PHE A 29 -13.03 3.32 -4.85
C PHE A 29 -12.06 3.59 -6.02
N LEU A 30 -12.56 4.08 -7.16
CA LEU A 30 -11.71 4.51 -8.27
C LEU A 30 -10.81 5.68 -7.87
N ILE A 31 -11.37 6.73 -7.27
CA ILE A 31 -10.59 7.90 -6.82
C ILE A 31 -9.60 7.47 -5.74
N THR A 32 -10.04 6.68 -4.76
CA THR A 32 -9.16 6.21 -3.68
C THR A 32 -7.99 5.39 -4.22
N GLY A 33 -8.27 4.46 -5.16
CA GLY A 33 -7.24 3.65 -5.82
C GLY A 33 -6.30 4.50 -6.67
N TYR A 34 -6.84 5.45 -7.44
CA TYR A 34 -6.05 6.38 -8.24
C TYR A 34 -5.10 7.22 -7.37
N LEU A 35 -5.61 7.85 -6.30
CA LEU A 35 -4.79 8.65 -5.38
C LEU A 35 -3.72 7.81 -4.68
N PHE A 36 -4.05 6.56 -4.33
CA PHE A 36 -3.08 5.63 -3.77
C PHE A 36 -1.94 5.34 -4.76
N VAL A 37 -2.25 4.97 -6.00
CA VAL A 37 -1.24 4.72 -7.04
C VAL A 37 -0.43 5.99 -7.33
N GLN A 38 -1.09 7.15 -7.41
CA GLN A 38 -0.45 8.44 -7.64
C GLN A 38 0.59 8.74 -6.55
N SER A 39 0.26 8.49 -5.27
CA SER A 39 1.19 8.68 -4.14
C SER A 39 2.45 7.80 -4.22
N LEU A 40 2.35 6.63 -4.85
CA LEU A 40 3.46 5.69 -5.00
C LEU A 40 4.29 5.99 -6.25
N MET A 41 3.63 6.31 -7.36
CA MET A 41 4.27 6.55 -8.63
C MET A 41 4.95 7.91 -8.71
N GLY A 42 4.41 8.94 -8.04
CA GLY A 42 5.00 10.27 -8.00
C GLY A 42 5.14 10.93 -9.37
N VAL A 43 4.21 10.62 -10.30
CA VAL A 43 4.20 11.16 -11.67
C VAL A 43 3.86 12.65 -11.66
N ASP A 44 2.94 13.07 -10.79
CA ASP A 44 2.53 14.46 -10.69
C ASP A 44 3.38 15.23 -9.67
N PRO A 45 3.64 16.54 -9.90
CA PRO A 45 4.39 17.35 -8.95
C PRO A 45 3.68 17.39 -7.60
N GLN A 46 4.27 16.74 -6.60
CA GLN A 46 3.82 16.81 -5.22
C GLN A 46 4.75 17.71 -4.41
N PRO A 47 4.22 18.61 -3.56
CA PRO A 47 5.04 19.51 -2.74
C PRO A 47 5.96 18.76 -1.77
N HIS A 48 5.63 17.49 -1.46
CA HIS A 48 6.45 16.60 -0.66
C HIS A 48 6.67 15.29 -1.39
N THR A 49 7.93 14.90 -1.60
CA THR A 49 8.27 13.61 -2.19
C THR A 49 8.34 12.54 -1.09
N THR A 50 7.49 11.52 -1.17
CA THR A 50 7.59 10.36 -0.26
C THR A 50 8.81 9.52 -0.61
N GLY A 51 9.67 9.23 0.37
CA GLY A 51 10.83 8.36 0.18
C GLY A 51 10.43 6.92 -0.18
N TYR A 52 11.25 6.22 -0.97
CA TYR A 52 10.97 4.85 -1.40
C TYR A 52 10.71 3.85 -0.25
N PRO A 53 11.41 3.89 0.89
CA PRO A 53 11.09 3.00 2.01
C PRO A 53 9.66 3.19 2.53
N VAL A 54 9.20 4.44 2.63
CA VAL A 54 7.84 4.75 3.07
C VAL A 54 6.81 4.27 2.04
N LYS A 55 7.09 4.44 0.74
CA LYS A 55 6.24 3.89 -0.33
C LYS A 55 6.07 2.38 -0.21
N LEU A 56 7.16 1.64 0.05
CA LEU A 56 7.10 0.19 0.24
C LEU A 56 6.36 -0.20 1.52
N MET A 57 6.56 0.52 2.63
CA MET A 57 5.80 0.29 3.87
C MET A 57 4.30 0.50 3.65
N LEU A 58 3.92 1.57 2.95
CA LEU A 58 2.53 1.85 2.59
C LEU A 58 1.93 0.73 1.73
N LEU A 59 2.69 0.25 0.75
CA LEU A 59 2.29 -0.84 -0.12
C LEU A 59 2.05 -2.13 0.67
N ILE A 60 3.04 -2.56 1.47
CA ILE A 60 2.96 -3.77 2.30
C ILE A 60 1.81 -3.67 3.31
N GLY A 61 1.67 -2.52 3.99
CA GLY A 61 0.57 -2.29 4.92
C GLY A 61 -0.80 -2.36 4.25
N THR A 62 -0.90 -1.86 3.02
CA THR A 62 -2.13 -1.93 2.21
C THR A 62 -2.44 -3.36 1.76
N MET A 63 -1.43 -4.13 1.32
CA MET A 63 -1.58 -5.55 0.99
C MET A 63 -2.05 -6.34 2.20
N ALA A 64 -1.37 -6.18 3.34
CA ALA A 64 -1.76 -6.86 4.58
C ALA A 64 -3.20 -6.53 4.98
N PHE A 65 -3.58 -5.25 4.93
CA PHE A 65 -4.95 -4.83 5.24
C PHE A 65 -5.98 -5.47 4.30
N HIS A 66 -5.74 -5.51 2.98
CA HIS A 66 -6.62 -6.17 2.02
C HIS A 66 -6.73 -7.67 2.26
N ALA A 67 -5.59 -8.34 2.49
CA ALA A 67 -5.54 -9.76 2.76
C ALA A 67 -6.36 -10.11 4.01
N PHE A 68 -6.21 -9.36 5.10
CA PHE A 68 -7.00 -9.59 6.32
C PHE A 68 -8.49 -9.26 6.12
N PHE A 69 -8.82 -8.22 5.35
CA PHE A 69 -10.20 -7.91 5.02
C PHE A 69 -10.88 -9.04 4.23
N GLY A 70 -10.23 -9.51 3.15
CA GLY A 70 -10.72 -10.62 2.34
C GLY A 70 -10.82 -11.92 3.13
N LEU A 71 -9.80 -12.24 3.93
CA LEU A 71 -9.83 -13.38 4.85
C LEU A 71 -10.94 -13.27 5.89
N GLY A 72 -11.24 -12.06 6.36
CA GLY A 72 -12.38 -11.78 7.24
C GLY A 72 -13.69 -12.18 6.58
N LEU A 73 -13.94 -11.72 5.36
CA LEU A 73 -15.13 -12.09 4.58
C LEU A 73 -15.20 -13.60 4.29
N MET A 74 -14.07 -14.24 4.00
CA MET A 74 -13.98 -15.69 3.79
C MET A 74 -14.38 -16.50 5.03
N ASN A 75 -14.08 -15.99 6.23
CA ASN A 75 -14.33 -16.70 7.48
C ASN A 75 -15.64 -16.27 8.17
N GLU A 76 -16.26 -15.20 7.70
CA GLU A 76 -17.51 -14.66 8.20
C GLU A 76 -18.62 -15.72 8.14
N LYS A 77 -19.36 -15.90 9.24
CA LYS A 77 -20.46 -16.87 9.33
C LYS A 77 -21.82 -16.23 9.10
N SER A 78 -21.87 -14.91 9.09
CA SER A 78 -23.08 -14.14 8.82
C SER A 78 -23.06 -13.56 7.40
N LEU A 79 -24.21 -13.57 6.75
CA LEU A 79 -24.35 -12.97 5.43
C LEU A 79 -24.43 -11.45 5.58
N LEU A 80 -23.52 -10.73 4.93
CA LEU A 80 -23.65 -9.28 4.76
C LEU A 80 -24.96 -9.00 4.04
N LEU A 81 -25.73 -8.03 4.54
CA LEU A 81 -27.08 -7.73 4.02
C LEU A 81 -27.95 -8.99 3.87
N ALA A 82 -28.03 -9.83 4.90
CA ALA A 82 -28.80 -11.08 4.88
C ALA A 82 -30.23 -10.93 4.32
N ASN A 83 -30.93 -9.84 4.68
CA ASN A 83 -32.29 -9.58 4.19
C ASN A 83 -32.37 -9.27 2.69
N TRP A 84 -31.26 -8.89 2.05
CA TRP A 84 -31.19 -8.61 0.62
C TRP A 84 -30.69 -9.85 -0.13
N PHE A 85 -29.47 -10.33 0.18
CA PHE A 85 -28.88 -11.47 -0.52
C PHE A 85 -29.60 -12.79 -0.21
N GLY A 86 -30.13 -12.96 1.01
CA GLY A 86 -30.92 -14.13 1.38
C GLY A 86 -32.35 -14.11 0.79
N ALA A 87 -32.89 -12.93 0.49
CA ALA A 87 -34.23 -12.79 -0.09
C ALA A 87 -34.25 -12.85 -1.62
N MET A 88 -33.07 -12.86 -2.28
CA MET A 88 -32.97 -12.86 -3.74
C MET A 88 -33.59 -14.10 -4.40
N GLY A 89 -33.70 -15.21 -3.66
CA GLY A 89 -34.33 -16.45 -4.15
C GLY A 89 -33.63 -17.07 -5.36
N ARG A 90 -32.34 -16.76 -5.57
CA ARG A 90 -31.58 -17.25 -6.73
C ARG A 90 -31.42 -18.78 -6.67
N THR A 91 -31.67 -19.43 -7.79
CA THR A 91 -31.57 -20.90 -7.96
C THR A 91 -30.29 -21.34 -8.68
N TRP A 92 -29.43 -20.40 -9.03
CA TRP A 92 -28.18 -20.60 -9.75
C TRP A 92 -26.99 -20.13 -8.90
N GLY A 93 -25.81 -20.72 -9.16
CA GLY A 93 -24.57 -20.45 -8.43
C GLY A 93 -24.52 -21.08 -7.03
N ASP A 94 -23.42 -20.83 -6.31
CA ASP A 94 -23.21 -21.30 -4.92
C ASP A 94 -24.19 -20.63 -3.95
N ASP A 95 -24.49 -21.14 -2.76
CA ASP A 95 -25.36 -20.40 -1.83
C ASP A 95 -24.78 -19.02 -1.43
N PRO A 96 -25.59 -18.06 -0.95
CA PRO A 96 -25.12 -16.69 -0.68
C PRO A 96 -23.94 -16.58 0.28
N LEU A 97 -23.83 -17.48 1.27
CA LEU A 97 -22.72 -17.42 2.23
C LEU A 97 -21.43 -17.96 1.61
N THR A 98 -21.53 -19.03 0.82
CA THR A 98 -20.40 -19.54 0.03
C THR A 98 -19.94 -18.52 -1.01
N ASP A 99 -20.86 -17.88 -1.71
CA ASP A 99 -20.57 -16.82 -2.69
C ASP A 99 -19.89 -15.60 -2.03
N GLN A 100 -20.31 -15.21 -0.82
CA GLN A 100 -19.60 -14.19 -0.02
C GLN A 100 -18.17 -14.62 0.31
N ALA A 101 -17.95 -15.88 0.69
CA ALA A 101 -16.62 -16.36 1.00
C ALA A 101 -15.72 -16.36 -0.24
N VAL A 102 -16.25 -16.78 -1.39
CA VAL A 102 -15.56 -16.66 -2.69
C VAL A 102 -15.26 -15.19 -3.01
N GLY A 103 -16.22 -14.29 -2.80
CA GLY A 103 -16.03 -12.84 -2.93
C GLY A 103 -14.91 -12.29 -2.05
N GLY A 104 -14.77 -12.79 -0.81
CA GLY A 104 -13.65 -12.49 0.07
C GLY A 104 -12.30 -12.95 -0.50
N ALA A 105 -12.26 -14.14 -1.11
CA ALA A 105 -11.06 -14.65 -1.77
C ALA A 105 -10.68 -13.80 -3.00
N PHE A 106 -11.66 -13.34 -3.78
CA PHE A 106 -11.43 -12.41 -4.90
C PHE A 106 -10.94 -11.03 -4.43
N ALA A 107 -11.59 -10.49 -3.39
CA ALA A 107 -11.23 -9.20 -2.80
C ALA A 107 -9.78 -9.17 -2.31
N TRP A 108 -9.28 -10.30 -1.82
CA TRP A 108 -7.86 -10.50 -1.55
C TRP A 108 -7.06 -10.72 -2.85
N GLY A 109 -7.29 -11.82 -3.57
CA GLY A 109 -6.37 -12.32 -4.60
C GLY A 109 -6.22 -11.42 -5.83
N VAL A 110 -7.31 -10.86 -6.36
CA VAL A 110 -7.24 -10.05 -7.59
C VAL A 110 -6.57 -8.70 -7.34
N GLY A 111 -6.80 -8.12 -6.16
CA GLY A 111 -6.19 -6.85 -5.77
C GLY A 111 -4.66 -6.91 -5.67
N GLU A 112 -4.08 -8.10 -5.46
CA GLU A 112 -2.63 -8.24 -5.33
C GLU A 112 -1.88 -8.13 -6.66
N ILE A 113 -2.50 -8.46 -7.80
CA ILE A 113 -1.81 -8.42 -9.09
C ILE A 113 -1.31 -7.00 -9.43
N PRO A 114 -2.17 -5.96 -9.42
CA PRO A 114 -1.69 -4.58 -9.62
C PRO A 114 -0.69 -4.15 -8.54
N THR A 115 -0.89 -4.59 -7.31
CA THR A 115 -0.06 -4.18 -6.17
C THR A 115 1.37 -4.72 -6.28
N ILE A 116 1.53 -5.97 -6.71
CA ILE A 116 2.84 -6.57 -7.01
C ILE A 116 3.52 -5.83 -8.17
N VAL A 117 2.78 -5.50 -9.23
CA VAL A 117 3.33 -4.72 -10.36
C VAL A 117 3.86 -3.37 -9.87
N ILE A 118 3.10 -2.67 -9.02
CA ILE A 118 3.53 -1.41 -8.42
C ILE A 118 4.75 -1.62 -7.52
N ALA A 119 4.80 -2.69 -6.72
CA ALA A 119 5.95 -3.02 -5.88
C ALA A 119 7.24 -3.11 -6.71
N LEU A 120 7.20 -3.88 -7.80
CA LEU A 120 8.34 -4.07 -8.70
C LEU A 120 8.78 -2.74 -9.32
N ILE A 121 7.83 -1.89 -9.70
CA ILE A 121 8.11 -0.56 -10.23
C ILE A 121 8.81 0.31 -9.17
N VAL A 122 8.27 0.38 -7.96
CA VAL A 122 8.83 1.20 -6.86
C VAL A 122 10.23 0.73 -6.48
N VAL A 123 10.46 -0.58 -6.37
CA VAL A 123 11.79 -1.16 -6.09
C VAL A 123 12.77 -0.81 -7.20
N THR A 124 12.36 -0.91 -8.46
CA THR A 124 13.21 -0.57 -9.61
C THR A 124 13.55 0.93 -9.63
N GLN A 125 12.57 1.79 -9.33
CA GLN A 125 12.80 3.23 -9.22
C GLN A 125 13.76 3.57 -8.08
N TRP A 126 13.62 2.87 -6.94
CA TRP A 126 14.50 3.06 -5.79
C TRP A 126 15.94 2.68 -6.12
N SER A 127 16.17 1.48 -6.65
CA SER A 127 17.52 1.04 -7.05
C SER A 127 18.19 2.03 -8.02
N ARG A 128 17.46 2.50 -9.03
CA ARG A 128 17.97 3.51 -9.98
C ARG A 128 18.23 4.87 -9.34
N SER A 129 17.49 5.23 -8.29
CA SER A 129 17.71 6.47 -7.55
C SER A 129 18.98 6.39 -6.70
N ASP A 130 19.14 5.29 -5.98
CA ASP A 130 20.30 5.05 -5.11
C ASP A 130 21.59 4.97 -5.93
N ASP A 131 21.57 4.32 -7.10
CA ASP A 131 22.74 4.26 -7.99
C ASP A 131 23.15 5.65 -8.50
N ARG A 132 22.19 6.51 -8.81
CA ARG A 132 22.45 7.90 -9.23
C ARG A 132 23.02 8.73 -8.09
N GLU A 133 22.50 8.54 -6.89
CA GLU A 133 22.96 9.24 -5.70
C GLU A 133 24.38 8.83 -5.33
N ARG A 134 24.67 7.53 -5.30
CA ARG A 134 26.02 6.98 -5.07
C ARG A 134 27.02 7.57 -6.05
N LYS A 135 26.74 7.51 -7.36
CA LYS A 135 27.60 8.12 -8.41
C LYS A 135 27.75 9.64 -8.28
N ARG A 136 26.80 10.34 -7.65
CA ARG A 136 26.92 11.79 -7.39
C ARG A 136 27.86 12.04 -6.23
N LEU A 137 27.72 11.27 -5.15
CA LEU A 137 28.56 11.34 -3.97
C LEU A 137 30.01 10.94 -4.30
N ASP A 138 30.21 9.84 -5.02
CA ASP A 138 31.54 9.39 -5.47
C ASP A 138 32.26 10.50 -6.27
N ARG A 139 31.57 11.09 -7.26
CA ARG A 139 32.12 12.21 -8.05
C ARG A 139 32.40 13.47 -7.23
N ALA A 140 31.66 13.69 -6.14
CA ALA A 140 31.90 14.82 -5.26
C ALA A 140 33.15 14.58 -4.40
N SER A 141 33.31 13.35 -3.88
CA SER A 141 34.49 12.93 -3.11
C SER A 141 35.77 12.95 -3.97
N ASP A 142 35.71 12.45 -5.21
CA ASP A 142 36.83 12.51 -6.17
C ASP A 142 37.28 13.96 -6.42
N ARG A 143 36.34 14.91 -6.49
CA ARG A 143 36.64 16.34 -6.73
C ARG A 143 37.24 17.04 -5.51
N THR A 144 36.90 16.59 -4.30
CA THR A 144 37.45 17.13 -3.05
C THR A 144 38.71 16.40 -2.60
N GLY A 145 39.18 15.41 -3.38
CA GLY A 145 40.34 14.61 -3.04
C GLY A 145 40.12 13.74 -1.80
N ASN A 146 38.91 13.19 -1.63
CA ASN A 146 38.53 12.36 -0.48
C ASN A 146 38.54 13.09 0.88
N LYS A 147 38.46 14.43 0.88
CA LYS A 147 38.41 15.23 2.11
C LYS A 147 37.29 14.82 3.07
N ASP A 148 36.15 14.40 2.53
CA ASP A 148 35.02 13.87 3.30
C ASP A 148 35.38 12.58 4.06
N LEU A 149 36.18 11.70 3.47
CA LEU A 149 36.69 10.50 4.13
C LEU A 149 37.72 10.85 5.22
N GLU A 150 38.58 11.85 4.98
CA GLU A 150 39.52 12.35 5.98
C GLU A 150 38.80 12.95 7.20
N ASP A 151 37.82 13.82 6.96
CA ASP A 151 37.02 14.44 8.01
C ASP A 151 36.24 13.37 8.82
N TYR A 152 35.70 12.36 8.13
CA TYR A 152 35.03 11.22 8.78
C TYR A 152 35.98 10.37 9.64
N ASN A 153 37.20 10.09 9.16
CA ASN A 153 38.22 9.38 9.91
C ASN A 153 38.66 10.15 11.17
N GLN A 154 38.82 11.47 11.07
CA GLN A 154 39.13 12.32 12.23
C GLN A 154 38.01 12.27 13.28
N MET A 155 36.75 12.34 12.86
CA MET A 155 35.60 12.19 13.77
C MET A 155 35.60 10.83 14.49
N LEU A 156 35.87 9.73 13.77
CA LEU A 156 35.95 8.40 14.37
C LEU A 156 37.09 8.29 15.40
N GLN A 157 38.25 8.90 15.14
CA GLN A 157 39.36 8.96 16.09
C GLN A 157 38.97 9.74 17.36
N GLN A 158 38.28 10.88 17.23
CA GLN A 158 37.80 11.62 18.40
C GLN A 158 36.81 10.80 19.25
N LEU A 159 35.94 10.01 18.61
CA LEU A 159 35.01 9.12 19.30
C LEU A 159 35.70 7.96 20.00
N SER A 160 36.75 7.36 19.41
CA SER A 160 37.55 6.32 20.08
C SER A 160 38.30 6.89 21.28
N ASP A 161 38.96 8.03 21.11
CA ASP A 161 39.77 8.66 22.16
C ASP A 161 38.90 9.08 23.36
N THR A 162 37.71 9.62 23.07
CA THR A 162 36.72 9.96 24.13
C THR A 162 36.24 8.72 24.88
N LYS A 163 36.11 7.57 24.21
CA LYS A 163 35.67 6.32 24.83
C LYS A 163 36.76 5.70 25.70
N ASP A 164 38.02 5.79 25.26
CA ASP A 164 39.18 5.32 26.02
C ASP A 164 39.47 6.20 27.23
N GLN A 165 39.26 7.52 27.15
CA GLN A 165 39.36 8.43 28.31
C GLN A 165 38.27 8.22 29.38
N ARG A 166 37.17 7.52 29.04
CA ARG A 166 36.06 7.21 29.97
C ARG A 166 36.16 5.82 30.60
N ARG A 167 37.14 5.00 30.20
CA ARG A 167 37.44 3.68 30.80
C ARG A 167 38.56 3.79 31.82
#